data_AF-A0A1U7XYM5-F1
#
_entry.id   AF-A0A1U7XYM5-F1
#
_cell.length_a   1.000
_cell.length_b   1.000
_cell.length_c   1.000
_cell.angle_alpha   90.00
_cell.angle_beta   90.00
_cell.angle_gamma   90.00
#
_symmetry.space_group_name_H-M   'P 1'
#
loop_
_entity.id
_entity.type
_entity.pdbx_description
1 polymer ?
#
loop_
_entity_poly.entity_id
_entity_poly.type
_entity_poly.pdbx_seq_one_letter_code
_entity_poly.pdbx_strand_id
1 'polypeptide(L)'
;IFNVDGERWNTQRKLASHEFSTKSLREFVVKTLEEVVETRLIPLLDQAAKSNKVVDLQDVLRRFAFDTICKVSLGTDPHCLDDLSHVPILVEAFDNASQACAMRGMAPIYAVWKTKRALNLGSEKKLKENVKRVHCCINEIIEKKKQKISENGDHKNMDLLSRLLIAGHEDEVVRDMVISFLMAGRDTTSSALTWLFWLTTKHHDVKNEMINEITSINNGDKALEFDDLKEMKYLQACLNESMRLYPPVAWDSKHAAKDDILPDGTRVQKGNRVTYFQYGMGRMEEIWGKDRLEFK
;
A
#
# COMPACT_ATOMS: atom_id res chain seq x y z
N ILE A 1 4.52 7.53 -10.72
CA ILE A 1 5.26 8.33 -9.72
C ILE A 1 6.52 7.64 -9.20
N PHE A 2 6.55 6.31 -9.02
CA PHE A 2 7.71 5.60 -8.46
C PHE A 2 8.87 5.38 -9.44
N ASN A 3 8.61 5.37 -10.75
CA ASN A 3 9.59 5.03 -11.80
C ASN A 3 9.96 6.22 -12.70
N VAL A 4 9.72 7.45 -12.24
CA VAL A 4 10.04 8.68 -12.99
C VAL A 4 10.83 9.62 -12.09
N ASP A 5 11.72 10.41 -12.70
CA ASP A 5 12.56 11.41 -12.03
C ASP A 5 12.32 12.82 -12.60
N GLY A 6 12.92 13.83 -11.96
CA GLY A 6 12.96 15.21 -12.45
C GLY A 6 11.59 15.89 -12.55
N GLU A 7 11.36 16.65 -13.61
CA GLU A 7 10.11 17.42 -13.79
C GLU A 7 8.87 16.53 -13.91
N ARG A 8 8.99 15.38 -14.59
CA ARG A 8 7.89 14.41 -14.70
C ARG A 8 7.47 13.89 -13.33
N TRP A 9 8.45 13.58 -12.47
CA TRP A 9 8.17 13.21 -11.08
C TRP A 9 7.51 14.35 -10.32
N ASN A 10 8.05 15.57 -10.42
CA ASN A 10 7.50 16.73 -9.71
C ASN A 10 6.03 16.98 -10.08
N THR A 11 5.70 16.95 -11.37
CA THR A 11 4.31 17.09 -11.85
C THR A 11 3.40 15.99 -11.29
N GLN A 12 3.80 14.72 -11.40
CA GLN A 12 3.02 13.60 -10.85
C GLN A 12 2.89 13.67 -9.32
N ARG A 13 3.95 14.11 -8.61
CA ARG A 13 3.97 14.24 -7.15
C ARG A 13 3.07 15.36 -6.67
N LYS A 14 3.06 16.50 -7.36
CA LYS A 14 2.18 17.62 -7.07
C LYS A 14 0.71 17.19 -7.16
N LEU A 15 0.34 16.49 -8.23
CA LEU A 15 -1.01 15.94 -8.41
C LEU A 15 -1.38 14.95 -7.29
N ALA A 16 -0.51 13.95 -7.06
CA ALA A 16 -0.69 12.95 -6.02
C ALA A 16 -0.84 13.55 -4.61
N SER A 17 -0.11 14.63 -4.31
CA SER A 17 -0.12 15.26 -2.97
C SER A 17 -1.48 15.78 -2.55
N HIS A 18 -2.34 16.17 -3.50
CA HIS A 18 -3.68 16.67 -3.18
C HIS A 18 -4.62 15.57 -2.66
N GLU A 19 -4.36 14.29 -2.94
CA GLU A 19 -5.09 13.14 -2.35
C GLU A 19 -4.78 12.96 -0.87
N PHE A 20 -3.58 13.31 -0.45
CA PHE A 20 -3.13 13.15 0.94
C PHE A 20 -3.18 14.47 1.71
N SER A 21 -4.05 15.40 1.28
CA SER A 21 -4.31 16.62 2.03
C SER A 21 -5.12 16.32 3.29
N THR A 22 -4.95 17.11 4.36
CA THR A 22 -5.70 16.94 5.61
C THR A 22 -7.22 16.93 5.39
N LYS A 23 -7.70 17.75 4.45
CA LYS A 23 -9.12 17.79 4.07
C LYS A 23 -9.57 16.44 3.48
N SER A 24 -8.83 15.90 2.52
CA SER A 24 -9.15 14.61 1.89
C SER A 24 -9.06 13.44 2.88
N LEU A 25 -8.05 13.44 3.75
CA LEU A 25 -7.92 12.42 4.80
C LEU A 25 -9.14 12.42 5.74
N ARG A 26 -9.55 13.62 6.21
CA ARG A 26 -10.67 13.79 7.12
C ARG A 26 -12.02 13.46 6.48
N GLU A 27 -12.33 14.08 5.34
CA GLU A 27 -13.67 14.02 4.76
C GLU A 27 -13.96 12.71 4.03
N PHE A 28 -12.91 11.98 3.63
CA PHE A 28 -13.06 10.87 2.70
C PHE A 28 -12.33 9.61 3.14
N VAL A 29 -11.06 9.69 3.54
CA VAL A 29 -10.31 8.47 3.94
C VAL A 29 -10.86 7.87 5.24
N VAL A 30 -11.04 8.68 6.29
CA VAL A 30 -11.59 8.17 7.57
C VAL A 30 -12.98 7.59 7.38
N LYS A 31 -13.88 8.33 6.73
CA LYS A 31 -15.24 7.85 6.45
C LYS A 31 -15.26 6.55 5.65
N THR A 32 -14.39 6.43 4.66
CA THR A 32 -14.25 5.20 3.86
C THR A 32 -13.76 4.04 4.71
N LEU A 33 -12.77 4.28 5.58
CA LEU A 33 -12.24 3.28 6.50
C LEU A 33 -13.32 2.80 7.48
N GLU A 34 -14.03 3.71 8.14
CA GLU A 34 -15.13 3.40 9.05
C GLU A 34 -16.17 2.52 8.35
N GLU A 35 -16.63 2.94 7.17
CA GLU A 35 -17.63 2.19 6.41
C GLU A 35 -17.14 0.77 6.08
N VAL A 36 -15.91 0.61 5.57
CA VAL A 36 -15.36 -0.72 5.21
C VAL A 36 -15.17 -1.58 6.46
N VAL A 37 -14.73 -0.98 7.58
CA VAL A 37 -14.51 -1.71 8.83
C VAL A 37 -15.82 -2.20 9.44
N GLU A 38 -16.81 -1.31 9.58
CA GLU A 38 -18.09 -1.61 10.23
C GLU A 38 -18.97 -2.54 9.39
N THR A 39 -19.03 -2.34 8.08
CA THR A 39 -19.95 -3.09 7.21
C THR A 39 -19.37 -4.41 6.70
N ARG A 40 -18.04 -4.58 6.68
CA ARG A 40 -17.39 -5.76 6.10
C ARG A 40 -16.37 -6.42 7.02
N LEU A 41 -15.34 -5.70 7.47
CA LEU A 41 -14.23 -6.33 8.19
C LEU A 41 -14.69 -6.94 9.53
N ILE A 42 -15.40 -6.17 10.35
CA ILE A 42 -15.91 -6.64 11.64
C ILE A 42 -16.92 -7.79 11.45
N PRO A 43 -17.97 -7.65 10.59
CA PRO A 43 -18.89 -8.75 10.33
C PRO A 43 -18.24 -10.04 9.85
N LEU A 44 -17.23 -9.94 8.97
CA LEU A 44 -16.48 -11.10 8.49
C LEU A 44 -15.73 -11.81 9.63
N LEU A 45 -15.04 -11.04 10.48
CA LEU A 45 -14.30 -11.60 11.62
C LEU A 45 -15.25 -12.17 12.68
N ASP A 46 -16.39 -11.51 12.94
CA ASP A 46 -17.41 -11.97 13.88
C ASP A 46 -18.08 -13.27 13.40
N GLN A 47 -18.40 -13.37 12.10
CA GLN A 47 -18.90 -14.61 11.51
C GLN A 47 -17.87 -15.75 11.60
N ALA A 48 -16.60 -15.46 11.32
CA ALA A 48 -15.52 -16.45 11.46
C ALA A 48 -15.39 -16.91 12.92
N ALA A 49 -15.46 -16.00 13.89
CA ALA A 49 -15.44 -16.33 15.32
C ALA A 49 -16.64 -17.20 15.74
N LYS A 50 -17.87 -16.81 15.35
CA LYS A 50 -19.11 -17.57 15.64
C LYS A 50 -19.11 -18.97 15.05
N SER A 51 -18.52 -19.14 13.87
CA SER A 51 -18.41 -20.42 13.18
C SER A 51 -17.14 -21.21 13.55
N ASN A 52 -16.29 -20.66 14.43
CA ASN A 52 -14.99 -21.19 14.79
C ASN A 52 -14.10 -21.52 13.56
N LYS A 53 -14.22 -20.70 12.52
CA LYS A 53 -13.49 -20.84 11.26
C LYS A 53 -12.16 -20.11 11.33
N VAL A 54 -11.07 -20.81 11.06
CA VAL A 54 -9.74 -20.20 10.92
C VAL A 54 -9.69 -19.41 9.60
N VAL A 55 -9.22 -18.17 9.67
CA VAL A 55 -9.02 -17.29 8.52
C VAL A 55 -7.56 -16.84 8.46
N ASP A 56 -7.06 -16.66 7.24
CA ASP A 56 -5.76 -16.03 7.02
C ASP A 56 -5.93 -14.50 7.11
N LEU A 57 -5.49 -13.92 8.23
CA LEU A 57 -5.59 -12.49 8.46
C LEU A 57 -4.77 -11.68 7.45
N GLN A 58 -3.70 -12.24 6.89
CA GLN A 58 -2.93 -11.57 5.84
C GLN A 58 -3.77 -11.40 4.57
N ASP A 59 -4.47 -12.46 4.12
CA ASP A 59 -5.36 -12.36 2.96
C ASP A 59 -6.52 -11.38 3.20
N VAL A 60 -7.15 -11.45 4.38
CA VAL A 60 -8.23 -10.53 4.78
C VAL A 60 -7.75 -9.08 4.74
N LEU A 61 -6.59 -8.78 5.34
CA LEU A 61 -6.04 -7.42 5.37
C LEU A 61 -5.58 -6.93 3.99
N ARG A 62 -5.14 -7.82 3.11
CA ARG A 62 -4.82 -7.48 1.70
C ARG A 62 -6.06 -7.09 0.92
N ARG A 63 -7.17 -7.81 1.12
CA ARG A 63 -8.47 -7.47 0.51
C ARG A 63 -9.03 -6.17 1.08
N PHE A 64 -8.89 -5.96 2.39
CA PHE A 64 -9.27 -4.73 3.07
C PHE A 64 -8.52 -3.53 2.51
N ALA A 65 -7.20 -3.59 2.48
CA ALA A 65 -6.38 -2.52 1.94
C ALA A 65 -6.68 -2.25 0.46
N PHE A 66 -7.01 -3.29 -0.32
CA PHE A 66 -7.39 -3.15 -1.73
C PHE A 66 -8.75 -2.44 -1.91
N ASP A 67 -9.78 -2.84 -1.15
CA ASP A 67 -11.09 -2.21 -1.20
C ASP A 67 -11.00 -0.73 -0.76
N THR A 68 -10.27 -0.45 0.32
CA THR A 68 -10.04 0.92 0.80
C THR A 68 -9.31 1.76 -0.25
N ILE A 69 -8.19 1.30 -0.82
CA ILE A 69 -7.44 2.12 -1.78
C ILE A 69 -8.22 2.32 -3.09
N CYS A 70 -9.02 1.34 -3.53
CA CYS A 70 -9.89 1.51 -4.70
C CYS A 70 -10.99 2.54 -4.44
N LYS A 71 -11.60 2.49 -3.25
CA LYS A 71 -12.66 3.43 -2.89
C LYS A 71 -12.12 4.83 -2.71
N VAL A 72 -10.96 4.97 -2.05
CA VAL A 72 -10.28 6.25 -1.89
C VAL A 72 -9.77 6.76 -3.25
N SER A 73 -8.81 6.09 -3.88
CA SER A 73 -8.16 6.64 -5.07
C SER A 73 -9.04 6.67 -6.33
N LEU A 74 -10.00 5.75 -6.48
CA LEU A 74 -10.78 5.58 -7.72
C LEU A 74 -12.28 5.87 -7.53
N GLY A 75 -12.76 6.03 -6.31
CA GLY A 75 -14.20 6.14 -6.02
C GLY A 75 -14.98 4.90 -6.47
N THR A 76 -14.35 3.72 -6.46
CA THR A 76 -14.96 2.45 -6.86
C THR A 76 -14.80 1.43 -5.74
N ASP A 77 -15.86 0.73 -5.39
CA ASP A 77 -15.84 -0.32 -4.37
C ASP A 77 -15.80 -1.70 -5.05
N PRO A 78 -14.69 -2.46 -4.96
CA PRO A 78 -14.57 -3.77 -5.61
C PRO A 78 -15.21 -4.93 -4.83
N HIS A 79 -15.56 -4.72 -3.55
CA HIS A 79 -16.16 -5.75 -2.69
C HIS A 79 -15.31 -7.04 -2.54
N CYS A 80 -13.99 -6.91 -2.48
CA CYS A 80 -13.11 -8.08 -2.36
C CYS A 80 -13.16 -8.75 -0.99
N LEU A 81 -13.62 -8.03 0.04
CA LEU A 81 -13.83 -8.60 1.37
C LEU A 81 -15.05 -9.52 1.46
N ASP A 82 -16.05 -9.33 0.62
CA ASP A 82 -17.37 -9.97 0.76
C ASP A 82 -17.32 -11.48 0.46
N ASP A 83 -16.41 -11.89 -0.43
CA ASP A 83 -16.18 -13.29 -0.77
C ASP A 83 -14.69 -13.66 -0.73
N LEU A 84 -14.31 -14.41 0.31
CA LEU A 84 -12.96 -14.96 0.47
C LEU A 84 -12.70 -16.17 -0.44
N SER A 85 -13.71 -16.74 -1.10
CA SER A 85 -13.60 -17.94 -1.94
C SER A 85 -12.97 -17.65 -3.29
N HIS A 86 -13.06 -16.39 -3.76
CA HIS A 86 -12.57 -15.97 -5.06
C HIS A 86 -11.59 -14.81 -4.93
N VAL A 87 -10.49 -14.87 -5.68
CA VAL A 87 -9.54 -13.76 -5.80
C VAL A 87 -9.92 -12.98 -7.06
N PRO A 88 -10.11 -11.65 -6.99
CA PRO A 88 -10.40 -10.85 -8.17
C PRO A 88 -9.31 -10.98 -9.23
N ILE A 89 -9.70 -11.04 -10.51
CA ILE A 89 -8.78 -11.18 -11.65
C ILE A 89 -7.69 -10.09 -11.64
N LEU A 90 -8.06 -8.85 -11.31
CA LEU A 90 -7.13 -7.74 -11.20
C LEU A 90 -6.06 -8.01 -10.13
N VAL A 91 -6.47 -8.49 -8.97
CA VAL A 91 -5.59 -8.81 -7.84
C VAL A 91 -4.64 -9.96 -8.19
N GLU A 92 -5.17 -11.04 -8.76
CA GLU A 92 -4.37 -12.20 -9.17
C GLU A 92 -3.36 -11.84 -10.26
N ALA A 93 -3.78 -11.10 -11.29
CA ALA A 93 -2.90 -10.64 -12.36
C ALA A 93 -1.80 -9.71 -11.82
N PHE A 94 -2.15 -8.84 -10.86
CA PHE A 94 -1.21 -7.95 -10.21
C PHE A 94 -0.15 -8.71 -9.41
N ASP A 95 -0.55 -9.66 -8.56
CA ASP A 95 0.36 -10.47 -7.74
C ASP A 95 1.32 -11.28 -8.61
N ASN A 96 0.80 -11.92 -9.67
CA ASN A 96 1.62 -12.68 -10.60
C ASN A 96 2.60 -11.79 -11.38
N ALA A 97 2.20 -10.57 -11.75
CA ALA A 97 3.08 -9.62 -12.43
C ALA A 97 4.20 -9.14 -11.49
N SER A 98 3.86 -8.76 -10.26
CA SER A 98 4.81 -8.31 -9.24
C SER A 98 5.81 -9.40 -8.87
N GLN A 99 5.35 -10.64 -8.68
CA GLN A 99 6.21 -11.79 -8.43
C GLN A 99 7.18 -12.03 -9.61
N ALA A 100 6.68 -12.02 -10.85
CA ALA A 100 7.53 -12.21 -12.02
C ALA A 100 8.57 -11.09 -12.17
N CYS A 101 8.22 -9.84 -11.84
CA CYS A 101 9.15 -8.72 -11.79
C CYS A 101 10.23 -8.91 -10.71
N ALA A 102 9.85 -9.32 -9.50
CA ALA A 102 10.79 -9.59 -8.41
C ALA A 102 11.78 -10.71 -8.78
N MET A 103 11.30 -11.77 -9.43
CA MET A 103 12.13 -12.89 -9.90
C MET A 103 13.22 -12.47 -10.91
N ARG A 104 13.06 -11.34 -11.62
CA ARG A 104 14.14 -10.81 -12.48
C ARG A 104 15.36 -10.40 -11.66
N GLY A 105 15.16 -9.89 -10.45
CA GLY A 105 16.24 -9.51 -9.53
C GLY A 105 17.02 -10.72 -8.99
N MET A 106 16.39 -11.89 -8.95
CA MET A 106 17.02 -13.16 -8.55
C MET A 106 17.72 -13.88 -9.71
N ALA A 107 17.56 -13.41 -10.95
CA ALA A 107 18.19 -14.05 -12.10
C ALA A 107 19.72 -13.87 -12.02
N PRO A 108 20.52 -14.96 -12.05
CA PRO A 108 21.97 -14.87 -11.89
C PRO A 108 22.63 -14.10 -13.03
N ILE A 109 22.00 -14.09 -14.20
CA ILE A 109 22.49 -13.39 -15.39
C ILE A 109 21.33 -12.63 -16.04
N TYR A 110 21.53 -11.32 -16.21
CA TYR A 110 20.59 -10.41 -16.85
C TYR A 110 20.11 -10.88 -18.24
N ALA A 111 20.99 -11.54 -19.00
CA ALA A 111 20.66 -12.08 -20.32
C ALA A 111 19.54 -13.14 -20.28
N VAL A 112 19.40 -13.91 -19.19
CA VAL A 112 18.43 -15.03 -19.13
C VAL A 112 16.99 -14.53 -19.26
N TRP A 113 16.61 -13.54 -18.45
CA TRP A 113 15.25 -13.01 -18.51
C TRP A 113 15.03 -12.18 -19.77
N LYS A 114 16.06 -11.49 -20.29
CA LYS A 114 15.99 -10.79 -21.58
C LYS A 114 15.73 -11.74 -22.74
N THR A 115 16.41 -12.88 -22.80
CA THR A 115 16.20 -13.90 -23.83
C THR A 115 14.81 -14.50 -23.72
N LYS A 116 14.35 -14.83 -22.49
CA LYS A 116 12.96 -15.28 -22.26
C LYS A 116 11.93 -14.24 -22.74
N ARG A 117 12.20 -12.95 -22.53
CA ARG A 117 11.35 -11.85 -23.01
C ARG A 117 11.35 -11.74 -24.54
N ALA A 118 12.52 -11.82 -25.16
CA ALA A 118 12.65 -11.75 -26.62
C ALA A 118 11.95 -12.92 -27.32
N LEU A 119 12.07 -14.13 -26.76
CA LEU A 119 11.42 -15.33 -27.28
C LEU A 119 9.95 -15.47 -26.84
N ASN A 120 9.48 -14.59 -25.95
CA ASN A 120 8.14 -14.65 -25.35
C ASN A 120 7.84 -16.02 -24.72
N LEU A 121 8.75 -16.50 -23.85
CA LEU A 121 8.68 -17.81 -23.21
C LEU A 121 8.64 -17.73 -21.68
N GLY A 122 8.04 -18.75 -21.06
CA GLY A 122 8.07 -18.98 -19.62
C GLY A 122 7.52 -17.81 -18.80
N SER A 123 8.29 -17.39 -17.79
CA SER A 123 7.92 -16.32 -16.85
C SER A 123 7.65 -14.98 -17.51
N GLU A 124 8.37 -14.65 -18.60
CA GLU A 124 8.22 -13.37 -19.29
C GLU A 124 6.97 -13.31 -20.17
N LYS A 125 6.56 -14.44 -20.75
CA LYS A 125 5.25 -14.56 -21.42
C LYS A 125 4.11 -14.34 -20.43
N LYS A 126 4.16 -15.04 -19.29
CA LYS A 126 3.17 -14.89 -18.22
C LYS A 126 3.10 -13.45 -17.71
N LEU A 127 4.25 -12.81 -17.51
CA LEU A 127 4.31 -11.40 -17.12
C LEU A 127 3.62 -10.50 -18.16
N LYS A 128 3.90 -10.69 -19.45
CA LYS A 128 3.24 -9.93 -20.53
C LYS A 128 1.71 -10.12 -20.52
N GLU A 129 1.23 -11.34 -20.31
CA GLU A 129 -0.20 -11.65 -20.23
C GLU A 129 -0.85 -11.01 -18.99
N ASN A 130 -0.21 -11.09 -17.83
CA ASN A 130 -0.70 -10.48 -16.60
C ASN A 130 -0.71 -8.95 -16.65
N VAL A 131 0.34 -8.32 -17.20
CA VAL A 131 0.35 -6.87 -17.44
C VAL A 131 -0.79 -6.47 -18.38
N LYS A 132 -1.06 -7.25 -19.44
CA LYS A 132 -2.19 -6.99 -20.33
C LYS A 132 -3.53 -7.07 -19.58
N ARG A 133 -3.72 -8.07 -18.70
CA ARG A 133 -4.94 -8.18 -17.88
C ARG A 133 -5.10 -7.00 -16.94
N VAL A 134 -4.04 -6.60 -16.24
CA VAL A 134 -4.05 -5.40 -15.38
C VAL A 134 -4.45 -4.17 -16.20
N HIS A 135 -3.82 -3.94 -17.36
CA HIS A 135 -4.16 -2.80 -18.21
C HIS A 135 -5.63 -2.83 -18.67
N CYS A 136 -6.16 -3.98 -19.07
CA CYS A 136 -7.56 -4.12 -19.45
C CYS A 136 -8.50 -3.74 -18.30
N CYS A 137 -8.32 -4.31 -17.11
CA CYS A 137 -9.15 -4.02 -15.95
C CYS A 137 -9.09 -2.53 -15.53
N ILE A 138 -7.89 -1.94 -15.51
CA ILE A 138 -7.73 -0.53 -15.15
C ILE A 138 -8.36 0.40 -16.20
N ASN A 139 -8.20 0.09 -17.49
CA ASN A 139 -8.85 0.85 -18.56
C ASN A 139 -10.38 0.78 -18.45
N GLU A 140 -10.95 -0.39 -18.13
CA GLU A 140 -12.40 -0.51 -17.90
C GLU A 140 -12.88 0.37 -16.73
N ILE A 141 -12.09 0.46 -15.66
CA ILE A 141 -12.39 1.36 -14.53
C ILE A 141 -12.33 2.83 -14.97
N ILE A 142 -11.31 3.20 -15.75
CA ILE A 142 -11.14 4.56 -16.29
C ILE A 142 -12.32 4.93 -17.18
N GLU A 143 -12.71 4.07 -18.13
CA GLU A 143 -13.81 4.35 -19.05
C GLU A 143 -15.16 4.47 -18.33
N LYS A 144 -15.45 3.57 -17.38
CA LYS A 144 -16.64 3.69 -16.52
C LYS A 144 -16.64 4.99 -15.73
N LYS A 145 -15.47 5.46 -15.28
CA LYS A 145 -15.34 6.72 -14.56
C LYS A 145 -15.57 7.93 -15.46
N LYS A 146 -15.01 7.95 -16.67
CA LYS A 146 -15.25 9.00 -17.67
C LYS A 146 -16.74 9.16 -17.98
N GLN A 147 -17.45 8.05 -18.17
CA GLN A 147 -18.90 8.04 -18.38
C GLN A 147 -19.66 8.68 -17.21
N LYS A 148 -19.39 8.24 -15.98
CA LYS A 148 -20.02 8.82 -14.77
C LYS A 148 -19.76 10.32 -14.60
N ILE A 149 -18.55 10.80 -14.92
CA ILE A 149 -18.21 12.23 -14.84
C ILE A 149 -19.02 13.03 -15.88
N SER A 150 -19.21 12.48 -17.08
CA SER A 150 -20.02 13.13 -18.12
C SER A 150 -21.51 13.22 -17.76
N GLU A 151 -22.02 12.27 -16.98
CA GLU A 151 -23.43 12.19 -16.59
C GLU A 151 -23.77 13.06 -15.37
N ASN A 152 -22.92 13.05 -14.33
CA ASN A 152 -23.32 13.57 -13.02
C ASN A 152 -22.95 15.03 -12.72
N GLY A 153 -22.04 15.67 -13.46
CA GLY A 153 -21.71 17.10 -13.33
C GLY A 153 -21.30 17.63 -11.94
N ASP A 154 -21.33 16.80 -10.90
CA ASP A 154 -21.12 17.21 -9.51
C ASP A 154 -19.65 17.03 -9.14
N HIS A 155 -18.97 18.18 -9.00
CA HIS A 155 -17.55 18.28 -8.74
C HIS A 155 -17.20 18.41 -7.25
N LYS A 156 -18.17 18.25 -6.33
CA LYS A 156 -17.97 18.59 -4.91
C LYS A 156 -17.06 17.62 -4.14
N ASN A 157 -17.03 16.33 -4.48
CA ASN A 157 -16.17 15.32 -3.85
C ASN A 157 -15.47 14.46 -4.91
N MET A 158 -14.24 14.83 -5.26
CA MET A 158 -13.51 14.24 -6.38
C MET A 158 -12.34 13.38 -5.88
N ASP A 159 -12.43 12.06 -6.11
CA ASP A 159 -11.31 11.13 -5.94
C ASP A 159 -10.14 11.45 -6.89
N LEU A 160 -8.98 10.86 -6.63
CA LEU A 160 -7.77 11.05 -7.44
C LEU A 160 -8.03 10.79 -8.94
N LEU A 161 -8.68 9.68 -9.30
CA LEU A 161 -8.93 9.34 -10.70
C LEU A 161 -9.79 10.43 -11.38
N SER A 162 -10.85 10.89 -10.71
CA SER A 162 -11.68 11.98 -11.23
C SER A 162 -10.90 13.26 -11.50
N ARG A 163 -9.97 13.63 -10.60
CA ARG A 163 -9.12 14.82 -10.76
C ARG A 163 -8.12 14.66 -11.91
N LEU A 164 -7.53 13.48 -12.05
CA LEU A 164 -6.61 13.19 -13.16
C LEU A 164 -7.31 13.28 -14.52
N LEU A 165 -8.55 12.79 -14.61
CA LEU A 165 -9.34 12.85 -15.84
C LEU A 165 -9.76 14.29 -16.20
N ILE A 166 -10.20 15.08 -15.22
CA ILE A 166 -10.60 16.48 -15.45
C ILE A 166 -9.41 17.36 -15.82
N ALA A 167 -8.23 17.09 -15.26
CA ALA A 167 -7.01 17.80 -15.62
C ALA A 167 -6.54 17.52 -17.07
N GLY A 168 -7.21 16.61 -17.79
CA GLY A 168 -6.93 16.33 -19.20
C GLY A 168 -5.62 15.56 -19.41
N HIS A 169 -5.20 14.76 -18.43
CA HIS A 169 -4.03 13.91 -18.58
C HIS A 169 -4.28 12.77 -19.58
N GLU A 170 -3.23 12.37 -20.29
CA GLU A 170 -3.27 11.23 -21.22
C GLU A 170 -3.64 9.93 -20.48
N ASP A 171 -4.47 9.10 -21.12
CA ASP A 171 -4.97 7.84 -20.55
C ASP A 171 -3.85 6.91 -20.04
N GLU A 172 -2.70 6.90 -20.73
CA GLU A 172 -1.54 6.10 -20.28
C GLU A 172 -0.99 6.60 -18.94
N VAL A 173 -0.87 7.92 -18.76
CA VAL A 173 -0.40 8.52 -17.51
C VAL A 173 -1.39 8.23 -16.39
N VAL A 174 -2.70 8.36 -16.66
CA VAL A 174 -3.76 8.05 -15.70
C VAL A 174 -3.68 6.58 -15.28
N ARG A 175 -3.63 5.65 -16.23
CA ARG A 175 -3.50 4.21 -15.96
C ARG A 175 -2.27 3.89 -15.12
N ASP A 176 -1.10 4.39 -15.51
CA ASP A 176 0.16 4.11 -14.82
C ASP A 176 0.18 4.70 -13.40
N MET A 177 -0.47 5.85 -13.19
CA MET A 177 -0.70 6.41 -11.86
C MET A 177 -1.63 5.52 -11.04
N VAL A 178 -2.78 5.12 -11.57
CA VAL A 178 -3.72 4.21 -10.86
C VAL A 178 -3.02 2.93 -10.44
N ILE A 179 -2.26 2.29 -11.33
CA ILE A 179 -1.47 1.08 -11.02
C ILE A 179 -0.50 1.35 -9.87
N SER A 180 0.20 2.49 -9.91
CA SER A 180 1.14 2.89 -8.84
C SER A 180 0.44 3.03 -7.48
N PHE A 181 -0.72 3.68 -7.45
CA PHE A 181 -1.48 3.92 -6.21
C PHE A 181 -2.06 2.64 -5.62
N LEU A 182 -2.66 1.79 -6.46
CA LEU A 182 -3.19 0.49 -6.03
C LEU A 182 -2.10 -0.39 -5.42
N MET A 183 -0.93 -0.47 -6.08
CA MET A 183 0.23 -1.21 -5.57
C MET A 183 0.68 -0.69 -4.20
N ALA A 184 0.91 0.62 -4.12
CA ALA A 184 1.45 1.23 -2.92
C ALA A 184 0.49 1.13 -1.74
N GLY A 185 -0.80 1.39 -1.94
CA GLY A 185 -1.79 1.40 -0.86
C GLY A 185 -2.18 0.02 -0.36
N ARG A 186 -2.19 -1.00 -1.23
CA ARG A 186 -2.60 -2.36 -0.88
C ARG A 186 -1.53 -3.13 -0.11
N ASP A 187 -0.37 -3.35 -0.73
CA ASP A 187 0.59 -4.34 -0.23
C ASP A 187 1.35 -3.81 1.01
N THR A 188 1.63 -2.50 1.07
CA THR A 188 2.37 -1.92 2.21
C THR A 188 1.52 -1.85 3.47
N THR A 189 0.28 -1.35 3.36
CA THR A 189 -0.66 -1.22 4.49
C THR A 189 -1.04 -2.57 5.06
N SER A 190 -1.37 -3.54 4.20
CA SER A 190 -1.72 -4.89 4.64
C SER A 190 -0.55 -5.55 5.37
N SER A 191 0.68 -5.45 4.85
CA SER A 191 1.86 -5.97 5.53
C SER A 191 2.08 -5.34 6.91
N ALA A 192 1.96 -4.02 7.04
CA ALA A 192 2.13 -3.33 8.33
C ALA A 192 1.11 -3.81 9.37
N LEU A 193 -0.17 -3.91 8.97
CA LEU A 193 -1.24 -4.39 9.83
C LEU A 193 -1.05 -5.86 10.21
N THR A 194 -0.69 -6.73 9.25
CA THR A 194 -0.44 -8.15 9.52
C THR A 194 0.63 -8.33 10.61
N TRP A 195 1.75 -7.62 10.51
CA TRP A 195 2.82 -7.70 11.51
C TRP A 195 2.42 -7.12 12.86
N LEU A 196 1.68 -6.00 12.89
CA LEU A 196 1.17 -5.45 14.14
C LEU A 196 0.23 -6.43 14.84
N PHE A 197 -0.74 -7.00 14.13
CA PHE A 197 -1.64 -8.00 14.71
C PHE A 197 -0.88 -9.25 15.15
N TRP A 198 0.08 -9.72 14.36
CA TRP A 198 0.93 -10.86 14.76
C TRP A 198 1.67 -10.59 16.07
N LEU A 199 2.28 -9.41 16.22
CA LEU A 199 2.98 -9.00 17.44
C LEU A 199 2.04 -8.92 18.65
N THR A 200 0.85 -8.35 18.51
CA THR A 200 -0.11 -8.26 19.62
C THR A 200 -0.63 -9.63 20.10
N THR A 201 -0.56 -10.68 19.27
CA THR A 201 -0.83 -12.06 19.74
C THR A 201 0.24 -12.60 20.68
N LYS A 202 1.46 -12.04 20.64
CA LYS A 202 2.60 -12.44 21.48
C LYS A 202 2.80 -11.52 22.68
N HIS A 203 2.31 -10.28 22.60
CA HIS A 203 2.49 -9.23 23.61
C HIS A 203 1.13 -8.75 24.12
N HIS A 204 0.54 -9.51 25.07
CA HIS A 204 -0.81 -9.25 25.59
C HIS A 204 -0.91 -7.99 26.44
N ASP A 205 0.16 -7.65 27.14
CA ASP A 205 0.33 -6.39 27.87
C ASP A 205 0.22 -5.18 26.93
N VAL A 206 0.99 -5.19 25.83
CA VAL A 206 0.93 -4.14 24.80
C VAL A 206 -0.47 -4.07 24.19
N LYS A 207 -1.08 -5.22 23.87
CA LYS A 207 -2.46 -5.26 23.35
C LYS A 207 -3.46 -4.61 24.30
N ASN A 208 -3.37 -4.93 25.60
CA ASN A 208 -4.30 -4.40 26.60
C ASN A 208 -4.11 -2.89 26.78
N GLU A 209 -2.87 -2.40 26.75
CA GLU A 209 -2.59 -0.97 26.84
C GLU A 209 -3.09 -0.19 25.62
N MET A 210 -2.95 -0.75 24.41
CA MET A 210 -3.57 -0.20 23.20
C MET A 210 -5.10 -0.09 23.33
N ILE A 211 -5.75 -1.13 23.87
CA ILE A 211 -7.21 -1.13 24.08
C ILE A 211 -7.61 -0.10 25.13
N ASN A 212 -6.84 0.02 26.22
CA ASN A 212 -7.09 0.99 27.28
C ASN A 212 -6.99 2.44 26.76
N GLU A 213 -5.96 2.73 25.95
CA GLU A 213 -5.79 4.04 25.29
C GLU A 213 -7.02 4.37 24.43
N ILE A 214 -7.42 3.45 23.54
CA ILE A 214 -8.53 3.69 22.61
C ILE A 214 -9.85 3.88 23.37
N THR A 215 -10.11 3.03 24.38
CA THR A 215 -11.35 3.08 25.18
C THR A 215 -11.45 4.37 26.00
N SER A 216 -10.31 4.92 26.45
CA SER A 216 -10.26 6.17 27.21
C SER A 216 -10.58 7.40 26.35
N ILE A 217 -10.32 7.34 25.04
CA ILE A 217 -10.58 8.43 24.10
C ILE A 217 -12.06 8.55 23.77
N ASN A 218 -12.73 7.42 23.50
CA ASN A 218 -14.11 7.42 23.00
C ASN A 218 -15.17 7.00 24.03
N ASN A 219 -14.78 6.82 25.31
CA ASN A 219 -15.61 6.26 26.38
C ASN A 219 -16.26 4.91 26.01
N GLY A 220 -15.71 4.17 25.06
CA GLY A 220 -16.18 2.86 24.59
C GLY A 220 -17.35 2.86 23.60
N ASP A 221 -18.05 3.99 23.36
CA ASP A 221 -19.33 4.00 22.63
C ASP A 221 -19.39 4.94 21.40
N LYS A 222 -18.39 5.80 21.19
CA LYS A 222 -18.37 6.74 20.05
C LYS A 222 -17.43 6.27 18.93
N ALA A 223 -17.88 6.43 17.68
CA ALA A 223 -17.01 6.31 16.50
C ALA A 223 -15.85 7.32 16.59
N LEU A 224 -14.65 6.88 16.22
CA LEU A 224 -13.41 7.67 16.32
C LEU A 224 -13.32 8.68 15.18
N GLU A 225 -13.27 9.96 15.50
CA GLU A 225 -13.14 11.02 14.51
C GLU A 225 -11.65 11.21 14.09
N PHE A 226 -11.42 11.89 12.96
CA PHE A 226 -10.06 12.15 12.48
C PHE A 226 -9.15 12.84 13.51
N ASP A 227 -9.71 13.72 14.37
CA ASP A 227 -8.92 14.39 15.39
C ASP A 227 -8.54 13.50 16.58
N ASP A 228 -9.31 12.43 16.84
CA ASP A 228 -9.03 11.47 17.91
C ASP A 228 -7.75 10.66 17.62
N LEU A 229 -7.38 10.52 16.34
CA LEU A 229 -6.14 9.87 15.91
C LEU A 229 -4.88 10.51 16.53
N LYS A 230 -4.93 11.80 16.88
CA LYS A 230 -3.80 12.52 17.50
C LYS A 230 -3.54 12.09 18.94
N GLU A 231 -4.56 11.55 19.61
CA GLU A 231 -4.45 11.10 21.00
C GLU A 231 -4.04 9.63 21.12
N MET A 232 -4.05 8.87 20.01
CA MET A 232 -3.64 7.46 19.94
C MET A 232 -2.11 7.28 19.90
N LYS A 233 -1.41 7.86 20.88
CA LYS A 233 0.06 7.97 20.90
C LYS A 233 0.72 6.61 21.11
N TYR A 234 0.13 5.75 21.95
CA TYR A 234 0.62 4.41 22.24
C TYR A 234 0.38 3.47 21.06
N LEU A 235 -0.80 3.50 20.43
CA LEU A 235 -1.05 2.79 19.18
C LEU A 235 -0.07 3.22 18.08
N GLN A 236 0.21 4.52 17.96
CA GLN A 236 1.20 5.02 17.01
C GLN A 236 2.62 4.50 17.33
N ALA A 237 3.01 4.47 18.61
CA ALA A 237 4.27 3.88 19.04
C ALA A 237 4.36 2.39 18.68
N CYS A 238 3.31 1.61 18.96
CA CYS A 238 3.23 0.19 18.62
C CYS A 238 3.33 -0.06 17.11
N LEU A 239 2.66 0.78 16.30
CA LEU A 239 2.74 0.70 14.84
C LEU A 239 4.16 1.01 14.34
N ASN A 240 4.79 2.05 14.88
CA ASN A 240 6.17 2.40 14.55
C ASN A 240 7.16 1.29 14.93
N GLU A 241 6.99 0.71 16.13
CA GLU A 241 7.84 -0.39 16.61
C GLU A 241 7.64 -1.67 15.78
N SER A 242 6.38 -1.96 15.41
CA SER A 242 6.06 -3.05 14.49
C SER A 242 6.76 -2.85 13.15
N MET A 243 6.75 -1.64 12.58
CA MET A 243 7.44 -1.34 11.32
C MET A 243 8.96 -1.22 11.46
N ARG A 244 9.50 -0.94 12.65
CA ARG A 244 10.95 -1.02 12.92
C ARG A 244 11.44 -2.46 12.78
N LEU A 245 10.71 -3.41 13.36
CA LEU A 245 11.01 -4.84 13.28
C LEU A 245 10.59 -5.42 11.92
N TYR A 246 9.44 -5.07 11.39
CA TYR A 246 8.88 -5.67 10.18
C TYR A 246 8.44 -4.59 9.19
N PRO A 247 9.39 -3.83 8.63
CA PRO A 247 9.07 -2.79 7.67
C PRO A 247 8.43 -3.41 6.43
N PRO A 248 7.29 -2.88 5.92
CA PRO A 248 6.68 -3.37 4.69
C PRO A 248 7.61 -3.35 3.48
N VAL A 249 8.58 -2.43 3.46
CA VAL A 249 9.65 -2.36 2.45
C VAL A 249 10.99 -2.53 3.17
N ALA A 250 11.68 -3.65 2.95
CA ALA A 250 12.89 -3.96 3.72
C ALA A 250 14.12 -3.14 3.29
N TRP A 251 14.21 -2.76 2.02
CA TRP A 251 15.26 -1.90 1.47
C TRP A 251 14.73 -1.09 0.28
N ASP A 252 15.39 0.02 0.00
CA ASP A 252 15.17 0.81 -1.22
C ASP A 252 16.52 1.36 -1.70
N SER A 253 16.59 1.71 -2.98
CA SER A 253 17.81 2.11 -3.66
C SER A 253 17.61 3.40 -4.42
N LYS A 254 18.64 4.26 -4.40
CA LYS A 254 18.76 5.45 -5.25
C LYS A 254 20.04 5.36 -6.07
N HIS A 255 20.15 6.16 -7.12
CA HIS A 255 21.39 6.33 -7.86
C HIS A 255 21.93 7.73 -7.62
N ALA A 256 23.22 7.84 -7.32
CA ALA A 256 23.86 9.12 -7.05
C ALA A 256 23.80 10.03 -8.28
N ALA A 257 23.19 11.21 -8.16
CA ALA A 257 23.07 12.17 -9.27
C ALA A 257 24.39 12.88 -9.60
N LYS A 258 25.26 12.99 -8.60
CA LYS A 258 26.61 13.58 -8.66
C LYS A 258 27.53 12.82 -7.69
N ASP A 259 28.82 13.04 -7.82
CA ASP A 259 29.81 12.53 -6.88
C ASP A 259 29.56 13.12 -5.48
N ASP A 260 29.73 12.30 -4.44
CA ASP A 260 29.51 12.68 -3.04
C ASP A 260 30.40 11.87 -2.08
N ILE A 261 30.44 12.28 -0.82
CA ILE A 261 31.16 11.59 0.27
C ILE A 261 30.18 11.40 1.43
N LEU A 262 29.95 10.15 1.83
CA LEU A 262 29.09 9.80 2.97
C LEU A 262 29.74 10.24 4.30
N PRO A 263 28.96 10.34 5.40
CA PRO A 263 29.49 10.79 6.70
C PRO A 263 30.66 9.99 7.27
N ASP A 264 30.81 8.72 6.86
CA ASP A 264 31.92 7.83 7.23
C ASP A 264 33.17 8.00 6.34
N GLY A 265 33.15 8.93 5.37
CA GLY A 265 34.21 9.16 4.40
C GLY A 265 34.12 8.30 3.13
N THR A 266 33.11 7.42 3.00
CA THR A 266 32.91 6.58 1.82
C THR A 266 32.59 7.45 0.59
N ARG A 267 33.40 7.33 -0.46
CA ARG A 267 33.19 8.06 -1.73
C ARG A 267 32.15 7.35 -2.60
N VAL A 268 31.19 8.12 -3.10
CA VAL A 268 30.15 7.64 -4.01
C VAL A 268 30.26 8.40 -5.32
N GLN A 269 30.41 7.70 -6.43
CA GLN A 269 30.48 8.33 -7.75
C GLN A 269 29.09 8.47 -8.37
N LYS A 270 28.92 9.45 -9.25
CA LYS A 270 27.72 9.60 -10.07
C LYS A 270 27.34 8.28 -10.73
N GLY A 271 26.07 7.92 -10.62
CA GLY A 271 25.50 6.69 -11.16
C GLY A 271 25.68 5.45 -10.27
N ASN A 272 26.47 5.52 -9.19
CA ASN A 272 26.52 4.43 -8.22
C ASN A 272 25.15 4.23 -7.57
N ARG A 273 24.76 2.96 -7.39
CA ARG A 273 23.55 2.58 -6.66
C ARG A 273 23.84 2.60 -5.17
N VAL A 274 23.10 3.40 -4.42
CA VAL A 274 23.14 3.49 -2.96
C VAL A 274 21.87 2.87 -2.41
N THR A 275 22.01 1.85 -1.57
CA THR A 275 20.89 1.09 -0.98
C THR A 275 20.88 1.29 0.52
N TYR A 276 19.74 1.64 1.08
CA TYR A 276 19.52 1.64 2.53
C TYR A 276 18.65 0.44 2.91
N PHE A 277 19.07 -0.29 3.96
CA PHE A 277 18.43 -1.54 4.39
C PHE A 277 17.68 -1.32 5.70
N GLN A 278 16.44 -0.83 5.60
CA GLN A 278 15.59 -0.48 6.74
C GLN A 278 15.44 -1.64 7.73
N TYR A 279 15.25 -2.87 7.23
CA TYR A 279 15.11 -4.05 8.11
C TYR A 279 16.36 -4.30 8.97
N GLY A 280 17.55 -4.10 8.40
CA GLY A 280 18.81 -4.22 9.12
C GLY A 280 19.05 -3.04 10.06
N MET A 281 18.81 -1.81 9.58
CA MET A 281 18.94 -0.58 10.38
C MET A 281 18.05 -0.60 11.62
N GLY A 282 16.82 -1.12 11.49
CA GLY A 282 15.90 -1.33 12.60
C GLY A 282 16.44 -2.28 13.67
N ARG A 283 17.49 -3.07 13.40
CA ARG A 283 18.08 -4.07 14.30
C ARG A 283 19.55 -3.83 14.61
N MET A 284 20.04 -2.61 14.37
CA MET A 284 21.42 -2.24 14.73
C MET A 284 21.50 -1.93 16.22
N GLU A 285 22.41 -2.60 16.93
CA GLU A 285 22.61 -2.40 18.37
C GLU A 285 23.08 -0.99 18.69
N GLU A 286 23.92 -0.44 17.84
CA GLU A 286 24.43 0.93 17.97
C GLU A 286 23.32 1.99 17.94
N ILE A 287 22.21 1.72 17.24
CA ILE A 287 21.09 2.66 17.10
C ILE A 287 20.01 2.39 18.15
N TRP A 288 19.68 1.12 18.40
CA TRP A 288 18.50 0.71 19.16
C TRP A 288 18.82 0.06 20.52
N GLY A 289 20.09 -0.10 20.86
CA GLY A 289 20.52 -0.74 22.09
C GLY A 289 20.48 -2.27 22.04
N LYS A 290 20.74 -2.89 23.20
CA LYS A 290 20.86 -4.34 23.35
C LYS A 290 19.56 -5.09 23.07
N ASP A 291 18.44 -4.45 23.36
CA ASP A 291 17.07 -4.98 23.23
C ASP A 291 16.45 -4.68 21.84
N ARG A 292 17.26 -4.31 20.84
CA ARG A 292 16.83 -4.05 19.45
C ARG A 292 15.99 -5.16 18.77
N LEU A 293 15.92 -6.36 19.33
CA LEU A 293 15.12 -7.46 18.77
C LEU A 293 13.76 -7.62 19.46
N GLU A 294 13.55 -6.92 20.58
CA GLU A 294 12.32 -6.93 21.36
C GLU A 294 11.30 -5.96 20.76
N PHE A 295 10.03 -6.25 20.96
CA PHE A 295 8.90 -5.36 20.64
C PHE A 295 8.42 -4.73 21.96
N LYS A 296 8.59 -3.41 22.09
CA LYS A 296 8.33 -2.66 23.32
C LYS A 296 7.84 -1.23 23.04
#